data_AF-A0A1B2EL05-F1
#
_entry.id   AF-A0A1B2EL05-F1
#
_cell.length_a   1.000
_cell.length_b   1.000
_cell.length_c   1.000
_cell.angle_alpha   90.00
_cell.angle_beta   90.00
_cell.angle_gamma   90.00
#
_symmetry.space_group_name_H-M   'P 1'
#
loop_
_entity.id
_entity.type
_entity.pdbx_description
1 polymer ?
#
loop_
_entity_poly.entity_id
_entity_poly.type
_entity_poly.pdbx_seq_one_letter_code
_entity_poly.pdbx_strand_id
1 'polypeptide(L)' 'MARPIDPMRRALPASEWPQADQEAWAAAQAAGDIFDEGGGAAHWASRTRQTNEQHYGRWLGYLKRFWDQCRA' A
#
# COMPACT_ATOMS: atom_id res chain seq x y z
N MET A 1 8.95 9.28 -25.99
CA MET A 1 9.85 9.69 -24.89
C MET A 1 9.12 9.48 -23.57
N ALA A 2 9.68 8.69 -22.65
CA ALA A 2 9.07 8.49 -21.33
C ALA A 2 9.13 9.82 -20.56
N ARG A 3 7.97 10.30 -20.09
CA ARG A 3 7.91 11.51 -19.24
C ARG A 3 8.71 11.22 -17.96
N PRO A 4 9.65 12.08 -17.56
CA PRO A 4 10.35 11.89 -16.30
C PRO A 4 9.31 11.94 -15.18
N ILE A 5 9.10 10.78 -14.56
CA ILE A 5 8.28 10.67 -13.36
C ILE A 5 9.14 11.24 -12.25
N ASP A 6 8.71 12.39 -11.72
CA ASP A 6 9.27 12.99 -10.53
C ASP A 6 9.47 11.87 -9.48
N PRO A 7 10.71 11.57 -9.05
CA PRO A 7 10.99 10.54 -8.05
C PRO A 7 10.17 10.76 -6.78
N MET A 8 9.82 12.01 -6.47
CA MET A 8 8.99 12.39 -5.32
C MET A 8 7.52 11.98 -5.47
N ARG A 9 7.06 11.63 -6.67
CA ARG A 9 5.69 11.16 -6.95
C ARG A 9 5.60 9.65 -7.11
N ARG A 10 6.73 8.94 -7.00
CA ARG A 10 6.75 7.48 -7.11
C ARG A 10 6.14 6.87 -5.85
N ALA A 11 5.16 5.99 -6.04
CA ALA A 11 4.63 5.18 -4.94
C ALA A 11 5.72 4.23 -4.46
N LEU A 12 5.88 4.08 -3.14
CA LEU A 12 6.70 3.03 -2.57
C LEU A 12 6.11 1.67 -2.99
N PRO A 13 6.88 0.76 -3.59
CA PRO A 13 6.39 -0.57 -3.95
C PRO A 13 6.01 -1.35 -2.70
N ALA A 14 5.01 -2.23 -2.78
CA ALA A 14 4.53 -2.99 -1.63
C ALA A 14 5.63 -3.77 -0.88
N SER A 15 6.65 -4.25 -1.61
CA SER A 15 7.82 -4.93 -1.04
C SER A 15 8.70 -4.05 -0.14
N GLU A 16 8.62 -2.72 -0.29
CA GLU A 16 9.39 -1.75 0.50
C GLU A 16 8.57 -1.14 1.65
N TRP A 17 7.30 -1.53 1.79
CA TRP A 17 6.47 -1.09 2.92
C TRP A 17 7.01 -1.70 4.22
N PRO A 18 6.75 -1.07 5.39
CA PRO A 18 6.98 -1.71 6.67
C PRO A 18 6.30 -3.07 6.75
N GLN A 19 6.94 -4.04 7.42
CA GLN A 19 6.45 -5.42 7.54
C GLN A 19 4.99 -5.48 8.02
N ALA A 20 4.65 -4.69 9.03
CA ALA A 20 3.28 -4.61 9.57
C ALA A 20 2.25 -4.16 8.53
N ASP A 21 2.63 -3.25 7.64
CA ASP A 21 1.75 -2.76 6.57
C ASP A 21 1.60 -3.78 5.45
N GLN A 22 2.66 -4.55 5.14
CA GLN A 22 2.57 -5.67 4.19
C GLN A 22 1.61 -6.75 4.70
N GLU A 23 1.72 -7.11 5.98
CA GLU A 23 0.86 -8.11 6.63
C GLU A 23 -0.59 -7.63 6.70
N ALA A 24 -0.82 -6.37 7.09
CA ALA A 24 -2.15 -5.77 7.11
C ALA A 24 -2.77 -5.72 5.71
N TRP A 25 -1.99 -5.41 4.67
CA TRP A 25 -2.46 -5.40 3.29
C TRP A 25 -2.78 -6.79 2.75
N ALA A 26 -2.00 -7.81 3.15
CA ALA A 26 -2.30 -9.20 2.82
C ALA A 26 -3.58 -9.67 3.52
N ALA A 27 -3.73 -9.40 4.82
CA ALA A 27 -4.92 -9.74 5.60
C ALA A 27 -6.18 -9.04 5.06
N ALA A 28 -6.07 -7.77 4.66
CA ALA A 28 -7.19 -7.04 4.08
C ALA A 28 -7.68 -7.66 2.76
N GLN A 29 -6.80 -8.30 1.98
CA GLN A 29 -7.15 -8.94 0.71
C GLN A 29 -7.53 -10.42 0.85
N ALA A 30 -7.29 -11.01 2.02
CA ALA A 30 -7.57 -12.41 2.27
C ALA A 30 -9.06 -12.70 2.06
N ALA A 31 -9.35 -13.71 1.25
CA ALA A 31 -10.70 -14.20 1.07
C ALA A 31 -11.21 -14.75 2.41
N GLY A 32 -12.45 -14.41 2.75
CA GLY A 32 -13.15 -15.05 3.86
C GLY A 32 -13.56 -16.46 3.48
N ASP A 33 -13.86 -17.26 4.49
CA ASP A 33 -14.53 -18.55 4.31
C ASP A 33 -16.05 -18.37 4.49
N ILE A 34 -16.84 -19.44 4.29
CA ILE A 34 -18.30 -19.46 4.39
C ILE A 34 -18.81 -18.90 5.73
N PHE A 35 -18.01 -18.97 6.79
CA PHE A 35 -18.35 -18.52 8.14
C PHE A 35 -17.53 -17.33 8.65
N ASP A 36 -16.54 -16.86 7.87
CA ASP A 36 -15.68 -15.73 8.24
C ASP A 36 -15.78 -14.62 7.20
N GLU A 37 -16.08 -13.40 7.65
CA GLU A 37 -15.98 -12.24 6.78
C GLU A 37 -14.52 -12.08 6.34
N GLY A 38 -14.30 -12.05 5.02
CA GLY A 38 -12.98 -11.80 4.46
C GLY A 38 -12.45 -10.44 4.85
N GLY A 39 -11.17 -10.19 4.58
CA GLY A 39 -10.60 -8.86 4.79
C GLY A 39 -11.39 -7.77 4.05
N GLY A 40 -11.32 -6.53 4.55
CA GLY A 40 -12.12 -5.42 4.00
C GLY A 40 -11.89 -5.11 2.52
N ALA A 41 -10.80 -5.62 1.92
CA ALA A 41 -10.47 -5.53 0.50
C ALA A 41 -10.64 -6.86 -0.26
N ALA A 42 -11.16 -7.92 0.37
CA ALA A 42 -11.37 -9.23 -0.24
C ALA A 42 -12.27 -9.14 -1.48
N HIS A 43 -13.33 -8.34 -1.41
CA HIS A 43 -14.29 -8.13 -2.49
C HIS A 43 -13.83 -7.09 -3.53
N TRP A 44 -12.68 -6.43 -3.34
CA TRP A 44 -12.21 -5.42 -4.27
C TRP A 44 -11.77 -6.05 -5.59
N ALA A 45 -12.19 -5.44 -6.69
CA ALA A 45 -11.66 -5.74 -8.01
C ALA A 45 -10.15 -5.47 -8.07
N SER A 46 -9.43 -6.19 -8.94
CA SER A 46 -7.98 -6.06 -9.11
C SER A 46 -7.54 -4.62 -9.41
N ARG A 47 -8.33 -3.87 -10.18
CA ARG A 47 -8.10 -2.44 -10.47
C ARG A 47 -8.09 -1.61 -9.19
N THR A 48 -9.07 -1.83 -8.31
CA THR A 48 -9.22 -1.10 -7.04
C THR A 48 -8.06 -1.42 -6.10
N ARG A 49 -7.65 -2.68 -6.01
CA ARG A 49 -6.47 -3.10 -5.23
C ARG A 49 -5.20 -2.40 -5.71
N GLN A 50 -4.95 -2.40 -7.01
CA GLN A 50 -3.77 -1.77 -7.61
C GLN A 50 -3.74 -0.25 -7.43
N THR A 51 -4.90 0.42 -7.52
CA THR A 51 -4.98 1.88 -7.28
C THR A 51 -4.75 2.22 -5.81
N ASN A 52 -5.32 1.44 -4.89
CA ASN A 52 -5.12 1.65 -3.45
C ASN A 52 -3.68 1.36 -3.02
N GLU A 53 -3.05 0.32 -3.57
CA GLU A 53 -1.62 0.03 -3.35
C GLU A 53 -0.76 1.23 -3.77
N GLN A 54 -1.02 1.82 -4.93
CA GLN A 54 -0.29 3.01 -5.38
C GLN A 54 -0.53 4.24 -4.49
N HIS A 55 -1.76 4.49 -4.05
CA HIS A 55 -2.06 5.62 -3.19
C HIS A 55 -1.42 5.47 -1.80
N TYR A 56 -1.53 4.28 -1.23
CA TYR A 56 -0.95 3.98 0.07
C TYR A 56 0.58 4.01 0.03
N GLY A 57 1.19 3.43 -1.02
CA GLY A 57 2.63 3.51 -1.24
C GLY A 57 3.15 4.95 -1.39
N ARG A 58 2.38 5.88 -1.97
CA ARG A 58 2.74 7.32 -1.99
C ARG A 58 2.71 7.94 -0.60
N TRP A 59 1.70 7.59 0.21
CA TRP A 59 1.59 8.08 1.58
C TRP A 59 2.71 7.54 2.47
N LEU A 60 3.04 6.26 2.37
CA LEU A 60 4.20 5.67 3.06
C LEU A 60 5.52 6.30 2.62
N GLY A 61 5.70 6.54 1.31
CA GLY A 61 6.87 7.26 0.79
C GLY A 61 7.00 8.68 1.36
N TYR A 62 5.87 9.39 1.51
CA TYR A 62 5.82 10.68 2.19
C TYR A 62 6.23 10.54 3.67
N LEU A 63 5.62 9.61 4.42
CA LEU A 63 5.95 9.40 5.83
C LEU A 63 7.43 9.04 6.04
N LYS A 64 7.98 8.11 5.26
CA LYS A 64 9.40 7.74 5.34
C LYS A 64 10.33 8.95 5.17
N ARG A 65 9.95 9.89 4.30
CA ARG A 65 10.76 11.08 4.04
C ARG A 65 10.69 12.12 5.17
N PHE A 66 9.54 12.28 5.81
CA PHE A 66 9.28 13.41 6.71
C PHE A 66 9.12 13.03 8.19
N TRP A 67 8.71 11.80 8.47
CA TRP A 67 8.48 11.31 9.83
C TRP A 67 9.75 10.78 10.50
N ASP A 68 10.70 10.25 9.73
CA ASP A 68 12.02 9.83 10.26
C ASP A 68 12.83 11.03 10.80
N GLN A 69 12.55 12.26 10.33
CA GLN A 69 13.22 13.48 10.79
C GLN A 69 12.73 14.00 12.16
N CYS A 70 11.55 13.58 12.63
CA CYS A 70 11.02 14.00 13.93
C CYS A 70 11.24 12.95 15.04
N ARG A 71 11.84 11.80 14.72
CA ARG A 71 12.05 10.69 15.67
C ARG A 71 13.50 10.59 16.18
N ALA A 72 14.33 11.62 15.94
CA ALA A 72 15.70 11.76 16.44
C ALA A 72 15.75 12.68 17.68
#